data_AF-A0A5B1BBB3-F1
#
_entry.id   AF-A0A5B1BBB3-F1
#
_cell.length_a   1.000
_cell.length_b   1.000
_cell.length_c   1.000
_cell.angle_alpha   90.00
_cell.angle_beta   90.00
_cell.angle_gamma   90.00
#
_symmetry.space_group_name_H-M   'P 1'
#
loop_
_entity.id
_entity.type
_entity.pdbx_description
1 polymer ?
#
loop_
_entity_poly.entity_id
_entity_poly.type
_entity_poly.pdbx_seq_one_letter_code
_entity_poly.pdbx_strand_id
1 'polypeptide(L)'
;MKDIKRYIISVVFGLLLLSSCTEKQACSNGAPSTLVNMLGLDGCSWIIQLETGKKLQPINLIDFEIEKKNEPRISIVYKEAEAMAGICMVGKMVEISCLKVID
;
A
#
# COMPACT_ATOMS: atom_id res chain seq x y z
N MET A 1 17.60 -47.63 -26.92
CA MET A 1 16.67 -47.58 -25.76
C MET A 1 17.25 -46.85 -24.53
N LYS A 2 18.58 -46.81 -24.32
CA LYS A 2 19.20 -46.06 -23.20
C LYS A 2 19.13 -44.54 -23.36
N ASP A 3 19.15 -44.07 -24.61
CA ASP A 3 19.24 -42.64 -24.93
C ASP A 3 17.91 -41.90 -24.75
N ILE A 4 16.78 -42.58 -24.95
CA ILE A 4 15.43 -42.10 -24.63
C ILE A 4 15.25 -41.92 -23.11
N LYS A 5 15.80 -42.85 -22.30
CA LYS A 5 15.74 -42.76 -20.83
C LYS A 5 16.55 -41.58 -20.29
N ARG A 6 17.68 -41.22 -20.92
CA ARG A 6 18.47 -40.03 -20.56
C ARG A 6 17.75 -38.72 -20.88
N TYR A 7 16.97 -38.70 -21.96
CA TYR A 7 16.17 -37.54 -22.35
C TYR A 7 14.97 -37.31 -21.41
N ILE A 8 14.27 -38.39 -21.03
CA ILE A 8 13.14 -38.31 -20.09
C ILE A 8 13.59 -37.79 -18.71
N ILE A 9 14.80 -38.15 -18.26
CA ILE A 9 15.35 -37.67 -16.97
C ILE A 9 15.73 -36.18 -17.04
N SER A 10 16.13 -35.66 -18.20
CA SER A 10 16.49 -34.22 -18.34
C SER A 10 15.28 -33.30 -18.45
N VAL A 11 14.15 -33.76 -19.01
CA VAL A 11 12.95 -32.92 -19.19
C VAL A 11 12.19 -32.69 -17.87
N VAL A 12 12.26 -33.65 -16.93
CA VAL A 12 11.57 -33.55 -15.62
C VAL A 12 12.20 -32.51 -14.69
N PHE A 13 13.50 -32.21 -14.84
CA PHE A 13 14.19 -31.22 -14.01
C PHE A 13 13.94 -29.77 -14.44
N GLY A 14 13.49 -29.53 -15.69
CA GLY A 14 13.20 -28.20 -16.21
C GLY A 14 11.81 -27.66 -15.86
N LEU A 15 10.89 -28.51 -15.39
CA LEU A 15 9.47 -28.14 -15.19
C LEU A 15 9.15 -27.63 -13.76
N LEU A 16 10.14 -27.59 -12.87
CA LEU A 16 9.97 -27.26 -11.44
C LEU A 16 10.18 -25.77 -11.09
N LEU A 17 10.35 -24.87 -12.08
CA LEU A 17 10.71 -23.47 -11.85
C LEU A 17 9.54 -22.47 -11.94
N LEU A 18 8.27 -22.90 -11.96
CA LEU A 18 7.12 -22.01 -12.14
C LEU A 18 6.23 -21.84 -10.89
N SER A 19 6.82 -21.57 -9.72
CA SER A 19 6.02 -21.21 -8.54
C SER A 19 6.73 -20.19 -7.63
N SER A 20 7.09 -19.02 -8.18
CA SER A 20 7.29 -17.83 -7.36
C SER A 20 6.12 -16.88 -7.57
N CYS A 21 4.92 -17.31 -7.17
CA CYS A 21 3.81 -16.40 -6.95
C CYS A 21 4.04 -15.81 -5.56
N THR A 22 4.76 -14.69 -5.48
CA THR A 22 4.82 -13.90 -4.25
C THR A 22 3.41 -13.35 -4.03
N GLU A 23 2.66 -13.97 -3.12
CA GLU A 23 1.41 -13.41 -2.63
C GLU A 23 1.67 -11.95 -2.27
N LYS A 24 0.82 -11.04 -2.75
CA LYS A 24 0.81 -9.64 -2.32
C LYS A 24 0.50 -9.62 -0.83
N GLN A 25 1.53 -9.78 -0.01
CA GLN A 25 1.51 -9.52 1.43
C GLN A 25 1.51 -8.00 1.64
N ALA A 26 0.55 -7.31 1.03
CA ALA A 26 0.70 -5.88 0.80
C ALA A 26 0.43 -5.07 2.06
N CYS A 27 -0.55 -5.45 2.90
CA CYS A 27 -1.00 -4.63 4.04
C CYS A 27 -1.05 -5.43 5.36
N SER A 28 -0.07 -6.28 5.67
CA SER A 28 -0.01 -6.91 6.99
C SER A 28 0.31 -5.86 8.07
N ASN A 29 -0.45 -5.85 9.17
CA ASN A 29 -0.34 -4.87 10.27
C ASN A 29 -0.65 -3.41 9.89
N GLY A 30 -1.48 -3.18 8.87
CA GLY A 30 -1.92 -1.83 8.52
C GLY A 30 -2.75 -1.17 9.63
N ALA A 31 -2.47 0.10 9.90
CA ALA A 31 -3.17 0.90 10.88
C ALA A 31 -4.59 1.26 10.37
N PRO A 32 -5.67 0.90 11.09
CA PRO A 32 -7.02 1.31 10.75
C PRO A 32 -7.15 2.83 10.85
N SER A 33 -7.77 3.41 9.83
CA SER A 33 -7.83 4.85 9.60
C SER A 33 -9.06 5.24 8.78
N THR A 34 -9.31 6.53 8.66
CA THR A 34 -10.36 7.12 7.82
C THR A 34 -9.73 8.13 6.88
N LEU A 35 -10.14 8.12 5.61
CA LEU A 35 -9.73 9.14 4.65
C LEU A 35 -10.66 10.36 4.80
N VAL A 36 -10.11 11.53 5.12
CA VAL A 36 -10.91 12.73 5.44
C VAL A 36 -10.70 13.80 4.38
N ASN A 37 -11.79 14.41 3.94
CA ASN A 37 -11.73 15.47 2.94
C ASN A 37 -11.41 16.81 3.60
N MET A 38 -10.25 17.40 3.28
CA MET A 38 -9.87 18.75 3.74
C MET A 38 -9.76 19.74 2.57
N LEU A 39 -10.40 19.44 1.42
CA LEU A 39 -10.49 20.40 0.31
C LEU A 39 -11.19 21.69 0.79
N GLY A 40 -10.63 22.83 0.39
CA GLY A 40 -11.12 24.16 0.81
C GLY A 40 -10.33 24.78 1.96
N LEU A 41 -9.38 24.06 2.55
CA LEU A 41 -8.33 24.61 3.42
C LEU A 41 -7.04 24.82 2.63
N ASP A 42 -6.32 25.90 2.94
CA ASP A 42 -5.11 26.30 2.21
C ASP A 42 -4.06 25.18 2.14
N GLY A 43 -3.76 24.72 0.91
CA GLY A 43 -2.77 23.67 0.65
C GLY A 43 -3.17 22.27 1.13
N CYS A 44 -4.40 22.07 1.64
CA CYS A 44 -4.90 20.78 2.06
C CYS A 44 -5.59 20.02 0.92
N SER A 45 -5.50 18.69 0.98
CA SER A 45 -6.24 17.79 0.12
C SER A 45 -6.92 16.72 0.97
N TRP A 46 -6.92 15.47 0.53
CA TRP A 46 -7.35 14.36 1.36
C TRP A 46 -6.25 13.98 2.33
N ILE A 47 -6.61 13.82 3.60
CA ILE A 47 -5.69 13.40 4.66
C ILE A 47 -6.11 12.05 5.21
N ILE A 48 -5.27 11.47 6.06
CA ILE A 48 -5.58 10.22 6.77
C ILE A 48 -5.67 10.49 8.27
N GLN A 49 -6.77 10.08 8.88
CA GLN A 49 -6.97 10.14 10.32
C GLN A 49 -6.92 8.73 10.92
N LEU A 50 -5.95 8.48 11.80
CA LEU A 50 -5.85 7.23 12.55
C LEU A 50 -6.97 7.15 13.59
N GLU A 51 -7.29 5.94 14.09
CA GLU A 51 -8.21 5.76 15.24
C GLU A 51 -7.84 6.58 16.48
N THR A 52 -6.53 6.83 16.65
CA THR A 52 -6.02 7.65 17.76
C THR A 52 -6.34 9.14 17.61
N GLY A 53 -6.94 9.57 16.50
CA GLY A 53 -7.20 10.97 16.16
C GLY A 53 -6.01 11.69 15.52
N LYS A 54 -4.82 11.07 15.46
CA LYS A 54 -3.66 11.63 14.76
C LYS A 54 -3.96 11.76 13.27
N LYS A 55 -3.59 12.93 12.71
CA LYS A 55 -3.74 13.24 11.29
C LYS A 55 -2.41 13.12 10.56
N LEU A 56 -2.46 12.55 9.37
CA LEU A 56 -1.32 12.30 8.50
C LEU A 56 -1.57 12.92 7.12
N GLN A 57 -0.55 13.54 6.57
CA GLN A 57 -0.54 14.15 5.24
C GLN A 57 0.22 13.23 4.27
N PRO A 58 -0.47 12.40 3.48
CA PRO A 58 0.21 11.47 2.59
C PRO A 58 0.79 12.18 1.36
N ILE A 59 2.08 11.98 1.11
CA ILE A 59 2.77 12.60 -0.04
C ILE A 59 2.48 11.88 -1.36
N ASN A 60 2.06 10.62 -1.31
CA ASN A 60 1.89 9.72 -2.45
C ASN A 60 0.48 9.12 -2.52
N LEU A 61 -0.54 9.79 -1.97
CA LEU A 61 -1.92 9.28 -2.00
C LEU A 61 -2.47 9.11 -3.42
N ILE A 62 -1.95 9.89 -4.38
CA ILE A 62 -2.36 9.81 -5.79
C ILE A 62 -1.93 8.51 -6.47
N ASP A 63 -0.97 7.79 -5.91
CA ASP A 63 -0.47 6.52 -6.45
C ASP A 63 -1.45 5.37 -6.16
N PHE A 64 -2.47 5.60 -5.33
CA PHE A 64 -3.47 4.61 -4.94
C PHE A 64 -4.81 4.91 -5.62
N GLU A 65 -5.33 3.91 -6.33
CA GLU A 65 -6.68 3.95 -6.88
C GLU A 65 -7.71 3.70 -5.75
N ILE A 66 -8.18 4.78 -5.13
CA ILE A 66 -9.22 4.75 -4.10
C ILE A 66 -10.38 5.67 -4.47
N GLU A 67 -11.61 5.16 -4.35
CA GLU A 67 -12.81 5.98 -4.43
C GLU A 67 -12.93 6.81 -3.15
N LYS A 68 -12.72 8.13 -3.27
CA LYS A 68 -12.74 9.07 -2.14
C LYS A 68 -14.17 9.50 -1.77
N LYS A 69 -15.16 8.61 -1.94
CA LYS A 69 -16.55 8.91 -1.66
C LYS A 69 -16.87 8.54 -0.21
N ASN A 70 -17.59 9.43 0.50
CA ASN A 70 -18.06 9.20 1.87
C ASN A 70 -16.95 8.91 2.90
N GLU A 71 -15.75 9.48 2.75
CA GLU A 71 -14.67 9.35 3.74
C GLU A 71 -14.38 7.88 4.12
N PRO A 72 -13.90 7.05 3.18
CA PRO A 72 -13.82 5.62 3.37
C PRO A 72 -12.91 5.22 4.53
N ARG A 73 -13.29 4.11 5.17
CA ARG A 73 -12.44 3.39 6.12
C ARG A 73 -11.32 2.70 5.36
N ILE A 74 -10.09 2.86 5.83
CA ILE A 74 -8.90 2.29 5.19
C ILE A 74 -7.95 1.68 6.23
N SER A 75 -7.11 0.76 5.79
CA SER A 75 -5.96 0.25 6.53
C SER A 75 -4.69 0.64 5.77
N ILE A 76 -3.73 1.25 6.48
CA ILE A 76 -2.50 1.77 5.86
C ILE A 76 -1.23 1.30 6.55
N VAL A 77 -0.19 1.03 5.77
CA VAL A 77 1.18 0.93 6.26
C VAL A 77 1.92 2.15 5.74
N TYR A 78 2.64 2.85 6.63
CA TYR A 78 3.27 4.12 6.29
C TYR A 78 4.56 4.34 7.09
N LYS A 79 5.40 5.24 6.57
CA LYS A 79 6.58 5.78 7.26
C LYS A 79 6.48 7.31 7.33
N GLU A 80 7.00 7.90 8.39
CA GLU A 80 7.10 9.37 8.49
C GLU A 80 8.15 9.89 7.50
N ALA A 81 7.83 10.95 6.77
CA ALA A 81 8.78 11.66 5.92
C ALA A 81 9.51 12.70 6.78
N GLU A 82 10.70 12.35 7.26
CA GLU A 82 11.48 13.23 8.14
C GLU A 82 11.89 14.54 7.46
N ALA A 83 12.04 15.60 8.25
CA ALA A 83 12.45 16.94 7.82
C ALA A 83 11.56 17.62 6.77
N MET A 84 10.34 17.11 6.54
CA MET A 84 9.40 17.75 5.63
C MET A 84 8.17 18.26 6.40
N ALA A 85 7.77 19.51 6.13
CA ALA A 85 6.53 20.10 6.61
C ALA A 85 5.62 20.44 5.41
N GLY A 86 4.37 20.02 5.47
CA GLY A 86 3.37 20.29 4.43
C GLY A 86 2.70 21.64 4.63
N ILE A 87 2.32 22.30 3.53
CA ILE A 87 1.61 23.60 3.54
C ILE A 87 0.31 23.53 4.35
N CYS A 88 -0.38 22.39 4.30
CA CYS A 88 -1.62 22.18 5.04
C CYS A 88 -1.44 22.20 6.57
N MET A 89 -0.23 21.90 7.10
CA MET A 89 0.10 21.92 8.55
C MET A 89 -0.83 21.12 9.50
N VAL A 90 -1.73 20.28 8.99
CA VAL A 90 -2.74 19.53 9.77
C VAL A 90 -2.19 18.25 10.43
N GLY A 91 -0.99 17.84 10.09
CA GLY A 91 -0.40 16.59 10.59
C GLY A 91 0.99 16.31 10.07
N LYS A 92 1.57 15.17 10.47
CA LYS A 92 2.87 14.73 9.96
C LYS A 92 2.78 14.29 8.51
N MET A 93 3.82 14.55 7.73
CA MET A 93 3.89 14.02 6.36
C MET A 93 4.35 12.57 6.38
N VAL A 94 3.72 11.75 5.56
CA VAL A 94 3.98 10.31 5.50
C VAL A 94 4.02 9.80 4.08
N GLU A 95 4.80 8.77 3.86
CA GLU A 95 4.79 7.97 2.63
C GLU A 95 4.08 6.65 2.92
N ILE A 96 3.04 6.36 2.14
CA ILE A 96 2.24 5.15 2.26
C ILE A 96 2.92 4.04 1.47
N SER A 97 3.22 2.91 2.10
CA SER A 97 3.71 1.70 1.43
C SER A 97 2.60 0.72 1.07
N CYS A 98 1.47 0.77 1.77
CA CYS A 98 0.26 0.06 1.39
C CYS A 98 -1.00 0.76 1.88
N LEU A 99 -2.05 0.70 1.07
CA LEU A 99 -3.39 1.17 1.37
C LEU A 99 -4.41 0.12 0.94
N LYS A 100 -5.38 -0.17 1.82
CA LYS A 100 -6.52 -1.03 1.51
C LYS A 100 -7.80 -0.41 2.06
N VAL A 101 -8.85 -0.35 1.26
CA VAL A 101 -10.20 -0.01 1.75
C VAL A 101 -10.71 -1.18 2.61
N ILE A 102 -11.27 -0.85 3.77
CA ILE A 102 -11.86 -1.80 4.71
C ILE A 102 -13.30 -1.38 4.99
N ASP A 103 -14.16 -2.33 5.37
CA ASP A 103 -15.56 -2.09 5.69
C ASP A 103 -15.78 -1.81 7.19
#